data_AF-A0A399T4D7-F1
#
_entry.id   AF-A0A399T4D7-F1
#
_cell.length_a   1.000
_cell.length_b   1.000
_cell.length_c   1.000
_cell.angle_alpha   90.00
_cell.angle_beta   90.00
_cell.angle_gamma   90.00
#
_symmetry.space_group_name_H-M   'P 1'
#
loop_
_entity.id
_entity.type
_entity.pdbx_description
1 polymer ?
#
loop_
_entity_poly.entity_id
_entity_poly.type
_entity_poly.pdbx_seq_one_letter_code
_entity_poly.pdbx_strand_id
1 'polypeptide(L)'
;MYPVGLQAQHFNWKAGRDAWIMSKKTGSSEYEKFFAIGTWHVPGYSFTNSPEADEQAYRENAALFKKKSEPFNMLFVTPGTQKDYMADKIHILNPFSPMLHAYIDKIPGLPEGDDKDYYRSLAIKEHVNSPEFEQYLDAEIKKISENLPNGKYIYSHIDEIALGGVGKWAVPSSVGAKISNRLKKQDKNALVFVDLLGHSKGSTYFFE
;
A
#
# COMPACT_ATOMS: atom_id res chain seq x y z
N MET A 1 -27.76 -9.57 -8.00
CA MET A 1 -26.50 -9.07 -8.58
C MET A 1 -26.59 -7.54 -8.55
N TYR A 2 -26.05 -6.90 -7.51
CA TYR A 2 -26.08 -5.44 -7.38
C TYR A 2 -24.88 -4.85 -8.12
N PRO A 3 -25.02 -3.68 -8.77
CA PRO A 3 -23.89 -3.04 -9.43
C PRO A 3 -22.87 -2.66 -8.35
N VAL A 4 -21.62 -3.10 -8.54
CA VAL A 4 -20.48 -2.68 -7.72
C VAL A 4 -20.17 -1.22 -8.10
N GLY A 5 -20.97 -0.30 -7.58
CA GLY A 5 -20.57 1.10 -7.52
C GLY A 5 -19.29 1.18 -6.69
N LEU A 6 -18.30 1.94 -7.17
CA LEU A 6 -17.09 2.28 -6.43
C LEU A 6 -17.45 2.53 -4.95
N GLN A 7 -17.07 1.62 -4.05
CA GLN A 7 -17.21 1.84 -2.61
C GLN A 7 -16.25 2.98 -2.26
N ALA A 8 -16.79 4.18 -2.11
CA ALA A 8 -16.05 5.31 -1.58
C ALA A 8 -15.53 4.96 -0.18
N GLN A 9 -14.37 5.52 0.18
CA GLN A 9 -13.79 5.30 1.50
C GLN A 9 -14.83 5.67 2.59
N HIS A 10 -15.26 4.69 3.39
CA HIS A 10 -16.27 4.88 4.44
C HIS A 10 -15.68 5.43 5.74
N PHE A 11 -14.37 5.63 5.74
CA PHE A 11 -13.60 6.14 6.87
C PHE A 11 -13.11 7.54 6.54
N ASN A 12 -13.51 8.51 7.36
CA ASN A 12 -13.13 9.90 7.16
C ASN A 12 -11.87 10.22 7.97
N TRP A 13 -10.92 10.85 7.30
CA TRP A 13 -9.66 11.25 7.89
C TRP A 13 -9.43 12.74 7.66
N LYS A 14 -8.69 13.38 8.56
CA LYS A 14 -8.16 14.73 8.33
C LYS A 14 -6.86 14.93 9.09
N ALA A 15 -6.05 15.87 8.62
CA ALA A 15 -4.97 16.40 9.45
C ALA A 15 -5.57 17.27 10.58
N GLY A 16 -5.16 17.01 11.81
CA GLY A 16 -5.43 17.86 12.97
C GLY A 16 -4.56 19.12 12.97
N ARG A 17 -4.84 20.06 13.88
CA ARG A 17 -4.03 21.29 14.03
C ARG A 17 -2.63 21.02 14.56
N ASP A 18 -2.46 19.90 15.25
CA ASP A 18 -1.21 19.41 15.82
C ASP A 18 -0.53 18.37 14.92
N ALA A 19 -0.84 18.39 13.61
CA ALA A 19 -0.36 17.47 12.59
C ALA A 19 -0.70 15.98 12.80
N TRP A 20 -1.44 15.63 13.86
CA TRP A 20 -1.95 14.28 14.06
C TRP A 20 -2.94 13.93 12.96
N ILE A 21 -2.85 12.70 12.47
CA ILE A 21 -3.92 12.14 11.66
C ILE A 21 -5.11 11.87 12.58
N MET A 22 -6.25 12.46 12.23
CA MET A 22 -7.49 12.31 12.95
C MET A 22 -8.42 11.40 12.17
N SER A 23 -9.07 10.48 12.86
CA SER A 23 -10.03 9.55 12.31
C SER A 23 -11.42 9.75 12.89
N LYS A 24 -12.44 9.36 12.11
CA LYS A 24 -13.82 9.42 12.55
C LYS A 24 -14.53 8.12 12.23
N LYS A 25 -15.04 7.46 13.26
CA LYS A 25 -15.91 6.28 13.09
C LYS A 25 -17.20 6.67 12.38
N THR A 26 -17.72 5.77 11.55
CA THR A 26 -19.01 5.92 10.89
C THR A 26 -20.10 6.16 11.95
N GLY A 27 -20.91 7.21 11.78
CA GLY A 27 -21.97 7.59 12.73
C GLY A 27 -21.53 8.47 13.89
N SER A 28 -20.23 8.67 14.13
CA SER A 28 -19.76 9.68 15.10
C SER A 28 -19.96 11.10 14.54
N SER A 29 -19.91 12.13 15.38
CA SER A 29 -19.71 13.53 14.99
C SER A 29 -18.27 13.99 15.19
N GLU A 30 -17.52 13.30 16.07
CA GLU A 30 -16.21 13.72 16.57
C GLU A 30 -15.05 13.01 15.87
N TYR A 31 -13.92 13.71 15.82
CA TYR A 31 -12.66 13.21 15.30
C TYR A 31 -11.72 12.89 16.46
N GLU A 32 -11.07 11.72 16.41
CA GLU A 32 -10.13 11.25 17.43
C GLU A 32 -8.74 11.04 16.81
N LYS A 33 -7.68 11.16 17.63
CA LYS A 33 -6.31 10.85 17.18
C LYS A 33 -6.24 9.40 16.73
N PHE A 34 -5.73 9.19 15.52
CA PHE A 34 -5.53 7.86 14.98
C PHE A 34 -4.16 7.32 15.37
N PHE A 35 -4.14 6.14 15.99
CA PHE A 35 -2.91 5.39 16.25
C PHE A 35 -2.82 4.22 15.27
N ALA A 36 -1.81 4.25 14.40
CA ALA A 36 -1.56 3.20 13.42
C ALA A 36 -0.88 2.00 14.08
N ILE A 37 -1.54 0.84 14.12
CA ILE A 37 -0.95 -0.42 14.59
C ILE A 37 -1.12 -1.44 13.46
N GLY A 38 -0.06 -1.56 12.66
CA GLY A 38 -0.01 -2.37 11.45
C GLY A 38 0.73 -3.69 11.63
N THR A 39 0.39 -4.68 10.81
CA THR A 39 1.26 -5.85 10.57
C THR A 39 1.28 -6.26 9.10
N TRP A 40 2.43 -6.77 8.65
CA TRP A 40 2.60 -7.37 7.32
C TRP A 40 1.96 -8.75 7.21
N HIS A 41 1.96 -9.50 8.31
CA HIS A 41 1.47 -10.87 8.36
C HIS A 41 0.60 -11.08 9.58
N VAL A 42 -0.48 -11.86 9.43
CA VAL A 42 -1.32 -12.30 10.54
C VAL A 42 -0.82 -13.69 10.96
N PRO A 43 -0.35 -13.88 12.21
CA PRO A 43 0.28 -15.13 12.62
C PRO A 43 -0.62 -16.35 12.42
N GLY A 44 -0.15 -17.31 11.61
CA GLY A 44 -0.87 -18.54 11.29
C GLY A 44 -1.98 -18.41 10.25
N TYR A 45 -2.18 -17.22 9.66
CA TYR A 45 -3.16 -16.97 8.62
C TYR A 45 -2.47 -16.65 7.31
N SER A 46 -2.88 -17.31 6.22
CA SER A 46 -2.33 -17.10 4.88
C SER A 46 -3.33 -16.32 4.02
N PHE A 47 -2.89 -15.19 3.46
CA PHE A 47 -3.69 -14.44 2.50
C PHE A 47 -3.75 -15.19 1.17
N THR A 48 -4.95 -15.40 0.63
CA THR A 48 -5.17 -16.10 -0.65
C THR A 48 -6.42 -15.59 -1.36
N ASN A 49 -6.35 -15.57 -2.69
CA ASN A 49 -7.51 -15.28 -3.55
C ASN A 49 -8.42 -16.51 -3.76
N SER A 50 -7.99 -17.71 -3.36
CA SER A 50 -8.78 -18.93 -3.52
C SER A 50 -10.02 -18.90 -2.63
N PRO A 51 -11.20 -19.31 -3.12
CA PRO A 51 -12.38 -19.42 -2.27
C PRO A 51 -12.14 -20.45 -1.16
N GLU A 52 -12.83 -20.27 -0.03
CA GLU A 52 -12.84 -21.28 1.03
C GLU A 52 -13.51 -22.55 0.51
N ALA A 53 -13.02 -23.72 0.92
CA ALA A 53 -13.51 -25.00 0.41
C ALA A 53 -15.00 -25.22 0.73
N ASP A 54 -15.43 -24.76 1.91
CA ASP A 54 -16.81 -24.82 2.39
C ASP A 54 -17.06 -23.75 3.47
N GLU A 55 -18.28 -23.72 3.99
CA GLU A 55 -18.71 -22.77 5.02
C GLU A 55 -18.00 -23.00 6.37
N GLN A 56 -17.59 -24.23 6.67
CA GLN A 56 -16.88 -24.54 7.91
C GLN A 56 -15.45 -23.98 7.87
N ALA A 57 -14.73 -24.21 6.77
CA ALA A 57 -13.42 -23.62 6.51
C ALA A 57 -13.50 -22.08 6.56
N TYR A 58 -14.55 -21.49 5.97
CA TYR A 58 -14.79 -20.04 6.05
C TYR A 58 -14.91 -19.56 7.49
N ARG A 59 -15.72 -20.22 8.33
CA ARG A 59 -15.92 -19.84 9.74
C ARG A 59 -14.63 -19.99 10.55
N GLU A 60 -13.87 -21.07 10.33
CA GLU A 60 -12.60 -21.34 11.00
C GLU A 60 -11.54 -20.29 10.63
N ASN A 61 -11.39 -19.98 9.34
CA ASN A 61 -10.45 -18.97 8.86
C ASN A 61 -10.84 -17.56 9.32
N ALA A 62 -12.13 -17.22 9.29
CA ALA A 62 -12.62 -15.95 9.83
C ALA A 62 -12.33 -15.81 11.34
N ALA A 63 -12.55 -16.87 12.12
CA ALA A 63 -12.29 -16.86 13.56
C ALA A 63 -10.78 -16.77 13.86
N LEU A 64 -9.95 -17.50 13.12
CA LEU A 64 -8.49 -17.44 13.22
C LEU A 64 -7.98 -16.04 12.89
N PHE A 65 -8.40 -15.49 11.75
CA PHE A 65 -8.03 -14.14 11.32
C PHE A 65 -8.41 -13.11 12.38
N LYS A 66 -9.66 -13.12 12.85
CA LYS A 66 -10.15 -12.14 13.83
C LYS A 66 -9.36 -12.21 15.13
N LYS A 67 -9.11 -13.42 15.64
CA LYS A 67 -8.33 -13.63 16.88
C LYS A 67 -6.88 -13.17 16.72
N LYS A 68 -6.24 -13.49 15.60
CA LYS A 68 -4.81 -13.22 15.39
C LYS A 68 -4.53 -11.79 14.94
N SER A 69 -5.52 -11.11 14.37
CA SER A 69 -5.43 -9.70 13.96
C SER A 69 -5.98 -8.72 15.00
N GLU A 70 -6.52 -9.19 16.13
CA GLU A 70 -7.13 -8.34 17.18
C GLU A 70 -6.25 -7.16 17.63
N PRO A 71 -4.91 -7.31 17.83
CA PRO A 71 -4.06 -6.20 18.27
C PRO A 71 -3.83 -5.13 17.19
N PHE A 72 -4.14 -5.45 15.93
CA PHE A 72 -3.81 -4.60 14.78
C PHE A 72 -5.08 -3.99 14.20
N ASN A 73 -5.03 -2.70 13.88
CA ASN A 73 -6.10 -2.01 13.17
C ASN A 73 -5.79 -1.82 11.68
N MET A 74 -4.55 -2.09 11.27
CA MET A 74 -4.07 -2.00 9.90
C MET A 74 -3.37 -3.30 9.48
N LEU A 75 -3.53 -3.71 8.23
CA LEU A 75 -2.90 -4.90 7.67
C LEU A 75 -2.38 -4.62 6.28
N PHE A 76 -1.16 -5.06 5.94
CA PHE A 76 -0.75 -5.10 4.54
C PHE A 76 -1.52 -6.21 3.83
N VAL A 77 -2.16 -5.87 2.72
CA VAL A 77 -2.98 -6.80 1.94
C VAL A 77 -2.68 -6.59 0.46
N THR A 78 -2.44 -7.69 -0.25
CA THR A 78 -2.34 -7.68 -1.70
C THR A 78 -3.75 -7.56 -2.29
N PRO A 79 -4.04 -6.58 -3.16
CA PRO A 79 -5.32 -6.48 -3.85
C PRO A 79 -5.71 -7.81 -4.52
N GLY A 80 -6.94 -8.26 -4.28
CA GLY A 80 -7.49 -9.54 -4.74
C GLY A 80 -7.38 -10.72 -3.76
N THR A 81 -6.64 -10.58 -2.66
CA THR A 81 -6.51 -11.64 -1.62
C THR A 81 -7.42 -11.46 -0.41
N GLN A 82 -8.18 -10.36 -0.38
CA GLN A 82 -9.10 -10.01 0.68
C GLN A 82 -10.28 -10.99 0.78
N LYS A 83 -10.83 -11.08 1.99
CA LYS A 83 -12.09 -11.75 2.31
C LYS A 83 -13.03 -10.78 3.04
N ASP A 84 -14.33 -11.01 2.95
CA ASP A 84 -15.35 -10.13 3.55
C ASP A 84 -15.16 -9.96 5.06
N TYR A 85 -14.72 -11.01 5.77
CA TYR A 85 -14.43 -10.97 7.20
C TYR A 85 -13.22 -10.09 7.60
N MET A 86 -12.48 -9.54 6.64
CA MET A 86 -11.35 -8.63 6.87
C MET A 86 -11.75 -7.15 6.83
N ALA A 87 -13.02 -6.83 6.53
CA ALA A 87 -13.48 -5.46 6.27
C ALA A 87 -13.48 -4.53 7.50
N ASP A 88 -13.27 -5.08 8.71
CA ASP A 88 -13.11 -4.28 9.92
C ASP A 88 -11.74 -3.60 9.98
N LYS A 89 -10.72 -4.16 9.31
CA LYS A 89 -9.34 -3.64 9.27
C LYS A 89 -9.14 -2.61 8.16
N ILE A 90 -8.19 -1.71 8.38
CA ILE A 90 -7.68 -0.81 7.33
C ILE A 90 -6.63 -1.58 6.53
N HIS A 91 -6.77 -1.63 5.21
CA HIS A 91 -5.86 -2.37 4.34
C HIS A 91 -4.80 -1.43 3.76
N ILE A 92 -3.53 -1.71 4.07
CA ILE A 92 -2.39 -1.03 3.50
C ILE A 92 -2.06 -1.72 2.18
N LEU A 93 -2.27 -1.01 1.08
CA LEU A 93 -2.04 -1.51 -0.27
C LEU A 93 -0.61 -1.17 -0.66
N ASN A 94 0.22 -2.20 -0.83
CA ASN A 94 1.60 -2.05 -1.25
C ASN A 94 1.92 -2.74 -2.59
N PRO A 95 1.30 -2.33 -3.71
CA PRO A 95 1.57 -2.90 -5.02
C PRO A 95 2.72 -2.20 -5.75
N PHE A 96 3.25 -1.07 -5.24
CA PHE A 96 4.09 -0.21 -6.06
C PHE A 96 5.51 -0.73 -6.26
N SER A 97 6.09 -1.44 -5.30
CA SER A 97 7.37 -2.13 -5.50
C SER A 97 7.35 -3.08 -6.71
N PRO A 98 6.44 -4.08 -6.77
CA PRO A 98 6.36 -4.96 -7.93
C PRO A 98 5.95 -4.23 -9.22
N MET A 99 5.11 -3.18 -9.16
CA MET A 99 4.80 -2.36 -10.34
C MET A 99 6.05 -1.65 -10.89
N LEU A 100 6.90 -1.09 -10.02
CA LEU A 100 8.13 -0.42 -10.45
C LEU A 100 9.10 -1.43 -11.06
N HIS A 101 9.30 -2.59 -10.43
CA HIS A 101 10.13 -3.65 -10.99
C HIS A 101 9.63 -4.11 -12.36
N ALA A 102 8.32 -4.34 -12.52
CA ALA A 102 7.75 -4.76 -13.80
C ALA A 102 7.85 -3.70 -14.92
N TYR A 103 7.97 -2.41 -14.58
CA TYR A 103 8.28 -1.36 -15.55
C TYR A 103 9.76 -1.38 -15.94
N ILE A 104 10.63 -1.43 -14.93
CA ILE A 104 12.09 -1.37 -15.11
C ILE A 104 12.61 -2.59 -15.87
N ASP A 105 12.03 -3.78 -15.65
CA ASP A 105 12.38 -5.02 -16.36
C ASP A 105 12.16 -4.94 -17.87
N LYS A 106 11.38 -3.96 -18.36
CA LYS A 106 11.15 -3.71 -19.78
C LYS A 106 12.19 -2.78 -20.40
N ILE A 107 13.05 -2.14 -19.59
CA ILE A 107 14.09 -1.24 -20.07
C ILE A 107 15.27 -2.09 -20.55
N PRO A 108 15.58 -2.10 -21.86
CA PRO A 108 16.65 -2.93 -22.38
C PRO A 108 18.03 -2.41 -21.94
N GLY A 109 18.97 -3.33 -21.72
CA GLY A 109 20.38 -3.00 -21.49
C GLY A 109 20.71 -2.53 -20.08
N LEU A 110 19.82 -2.70 -19.10
CA LEU A 110 20.15 -2.45 -17.70
C LEU A 110 21.21 -3.46 -17.21
N PRO A 111 22.22 -2.99 -16.44
CA PRO A 111 23.20 -3.89 -15.84
C PRO A 111 22.57 -4.92 -14.91
N GLU A 112 23.08 -6.15 -15.02
CA GLU A 112 22.75 -7.27 -14.13
C GLU A 112 23.86 -7.47 -13.08
N GLY A 113 23.60 -8.31 -12.07
CA GLY A 113 24.57 -8.65 -11.02
C GLY A 113 24.42 -7.82 -9.74
N ASP A 114 25.51 -7.67 -9.00
CA ASP A 114 25.50 -7.16 -7.61
C ASP A 114 25.07 -5.67 -7.50
N ASP A 115 25.26 -4.90 -8.56
CA ASP A 115 24.94 -3.47 -8.62
C ASP A 115 23.63 -3.16 -9.37
N LYS A 116 22.89 -4.20 -9.80
CA LYS A 116 21.67 -4.01 -10.62
C LYS A 116 20.69 -3.02 -9.99
N ASP A 117 20.52 -3.05 -8.67
CA ASP A 117 19.55 -2.22 -7.97
C ASP A 117 19.92 -0.73 -8.02
N TYR A 118 21.21 -0.40 -7.97
CA TYR A 118 21.70 0.97 -8.15
C TYR A 118 21.32 1.51 -9.54
N TYR A 119 21.60 0.75 -10.59
CA TYR A 119 21.30 1.17 -11.96
C TYR A 119 19.80 1.21 -12.24
N ARG A 120 19.02 0.28 -11.67
CA ARG A 120 17.55 0.30 -11.74
C ARG A 120 16.99 1.58 -11.08
N SER A 121 17.54 2.01 -9.94
CA SER A 121 17.13 3.25 -9.25
C SER A 121 17.46 4.49 -10.08
N LEU A 122 18.60 4.51 -10.78
CA LEU A 122 18.93 5.60 -11.72
C LEU A 122 17.98 5.62 -12.92
N ALA A 123 17.74 4.47 -13.55
CA ALA A 123 16.88 4.37 -14.73
C ALA A 123 15.46 4.84 -14.41
N ILE A 124 14.85 4.39 -13.31
CA ILE A 124 13.49 4.83 -12.96
C ILE A 124 13.42 6.34 -12.67
N LYS A 125 14.50 6.92 -12.11
CA LYS A 125 14.60 8.36 -11.86
C LYS A 125 14.64 9.14 -13.18
N GLU A 126 15.36 8.68 -14.18
CA GLU A 126 15.43 9.30 -15.51
C GLU A 126 14.09 9.23 -16.25
N HIS A 127 13.40 8.09 -16.14
CA HIS A 127 12.11 7.87 -16.79
C HIS A 127 10.91 8.47 -16.06
N VAL A 128 11.08 9.08 -14.87
CA VAL A 128 9.98 9.50 -13.98
C VAL A 128 8.98 10.46 -14.61
N ASN A 129 9.42 11.28 -15.59
CA ASN A 129 8.58 12.25 -16.29
C ASN A 129 8.25 11.83 -17.72
N SER A 130 8.59 10.60 -18.13
CA SER A 130 8.27 10.09 -19.45
C SER A 130 6.75 9.85 -19.58
N PRO A 131 6.13 10.17 -20.73
CA PRO A 131 4.73 9.85 -20.99
C PRO A 131 4.41 8.36 -20.81
N GLU A 132 5.35 7.49 -21.19
CA GLU A 132 5.23 6.03 -21.09
C GLU A 132 5.09 5.58 -19.64
N PHE A 133 5.92 6.13 -18.75
CA PHE A 133 5.83 5.82 -17.32
C PHE A 133 4.53 6.34 -16.70
N GLU A 134 4.08 7.54 -17.08
CA GLU A 134 2.81 8.07 -16.58
C GLU A 134 1.62 7.21 -17.02
N GLN A 135 1.57 6.79 -18.30
CA GLN A 135 0.53 5.91 -18.81
C GLN A 135 0.55 4.54 -18.11
N TYR A 136 1.75 4.00 -17.89
CA TYR A 136 1.92 2.76 -17.14
C TYR A 136 1.37 2.87 -15.71
N LEU A 137 1.79 3.90 -14.96
CA LEU A 137 1.30 4.12 -13.60
C LEU A 137 -0.22 4.30 -13.58
N ASP A 138 -0.78 5.07 -14.50
CA ASP A 138 -2.22 5.30 -14.54
C ASP A 138 -3.00 3.99 -14.78
N ALA A 139 -2.50 3.13 -15.68
CA ALA A 139 -3.11 1.84 -15.97
C ALA A 139 -3.05 0.88 -14.77
N GLU A 140 -1.91 0.81 -14.09
CA GLU A 140 -1.76 -0.07 -12.92
C GLU A 140 -2.54 0.46 -11.70
N ILE A 141 -2.59 1.78 -11.48
CA ILE A 141 -3.45 2.40 -10.45
C ILE A 141 -4.92 2.08 -10.71
N LYS A 142 -5.36 2.14 -11.97
CA LYS A 142 -6.71 1.75 -12.35
C LYS A 142 -7.01 0.29 -11.99
N LYS A 143 -6.09 -0.64 -12.29
CA LYS A 143 -6.25 -2.06 -11.91
C LYS A 143 -6.37 -2.25 -10.40
N ILE A 144 -5.60 -1.49 -9.60
CA ILE A 144 -5.72 -1.51 -8.14
C ILE A 144 -7.10 -1.03 -7.72
N SER A 145 -7.58 0.07 -8.32
CA SER A 145 -8.89 0.66 -8.01
C SER A 145 -10.06 -0.29 -8.29
N GLU A 146 -9.92 -1.15 -9.31
CA GLU A 146 -10.90 -2.18 -9.68
C GLU A 146 -10.92 -3.36 -8.70
N ASN A 147 -9.85 -3.53 -7.91
CA ASN A 147 -9.66 -4.66 -6.99
C ASN A 147 -9.49 -4.22 -5.52
N LEU A 148 -9.98 -3.01 -5.19
CA LEU A 148 -9.88 -2.47 -3.84
C LEU A 148 -10.55 -3.42 -2.83
N PRO A 149 -9.94 -3.62 -1.65
CA PRO A 149 -10.36 -4.70 -0.80
C PRO A 149 -11.59 -4.38 0.04
N ASN A 150 -11.87 -3.10 0.26
CA ASN A 150 -13.05 -2.55 0.92
C ASN A 150 -12.99 -1.01 0.83
N GLY A 151 -13.95 -0.31 1.45
CA GLY A 151 -13.90 1.15 1.62
C GLY A 151 -12.95 1.67 2.71
N LYS A 152 -11.94 0.92 3.14
CA LYS A 152 -10.98 1.29 4.20
C LYS A 152 -9.55 0.89 3.81
N TYR A 153 -8.93 1.66 2.94
CA TYR A 153 -7.56 1.41 2.51
C TYR A 153 -6.67 2.65 2.63
N ILE A 154 -5.35 2.39 2.64
CA ILE A 154 -4.28 3.37 2.55
C ILE A 154 -3.28 2.84 1.52
N TYR A 155 -2.85 3.67 0.58
CA TYR A 155 -1.78 3.29 -0.35
C TYR A 155 -0.43 3.37 0.34
N SER A 156 0.51 2.55 -0.08
CA SER A 156 1.84 2.51 0.50
C SER A 156 2.85 2.22 -0.58
N HIS A 157 3.87 3.07 -0.72
CA HIS A 157 4.91 2.87 -1.75
C HIS A 157 5.93 1.78 -1.40
N ILE A 158 5.82 1.11 -0.26
CA ILE A 158 6.96 0.46 0.42
C ILE A 158 7.53 -0.72 -0.40
N ASP A 159 8.66 -0.49 -1.05
CA ASP A 159 9.89 -1.14 -0.59
C ASP A 159 10.90 0.00 -0.46
N GLU A 160 11.13 0.42 0.79
CA GLU A 160 12.38 1.03 1.24
C GLU A 160 12.79 2.36 0.54
N ILE A 161 12.25 3.48 1.02
CA ILE A 161 12.61 4.83 0.53
C ILE A 161 14.04 5.21 0.97
N ALA A 162 14.52 4.65 2.08
CA ALA A 162 15.89 4.76 2.53
C ALA A 162 16.46 3.37 2.88
N LEU A 163 17.73 3.17 2.52
CA LEU A 163 18.58 2.01 2.82
C LEU A 163 18.33 0.69 2.08
N GLY A 164 17.31 0.55 1.23
CA GLY A 164 17.08 -0.69 0.48
C GLY A 164 17.16 -1.95 1.33
N GLY A 165 16.22 -2.04 2.28
CA GLY A 165 16.08 -3.14 3.23
C GLY A 165 16.39 -4.55 2.70
N VAL A 166 15.44 -5.33 2.18
CA VAL A 166 15.67 -6.76 1.82
C VAL A 166 16.47 -6.93 0.52
N GLY A 167 16.70 -5.86 -0.24
CA GLY A 167 17.67 -5.79 -1.32
C GLY A 167 18.08 -4.33 -1.49
N LYS A 168 19.31 -4.05 -1.93
CA LYS A 168 19.96 -2.71 -1.98
C LYS A 168 19.26 -1.68 -2.92
N TRP A 169 17.97 -1.83 -3.15
CA TRP A 169 17.03 -1.07 -3.96
C TRP A 169 16.42 0.09 -3.17
N ALA A 170 16.39 1.28 -3.74
CA ALA A 170 15.64 2.39 -3.16
C ALA A 170 14.77 3.07 -4.22
N VAL A 171 13.54 3.42 -3.84
CA VAL A 171 12.66 4.23 -4.69
C VAL A 171 13.08 5.70 -4.58
N PRO A 172 13.53 6.35 -5.67
CA PRO A 172 13.90 7.77 -5.62
C PRO A 172 12.71 8.63 -5.19
N SER A 173 12.96 9.68 -4.40
CA SER A 173 11.92 10.57 -3.88
C SER A 173 11.05 11.19 -4.98
N SER A 174 11.63 11.51 -6.13
CA SER A 174 10.90 12.00 -7.32
C SER A 174 9.89 10.98 -7.85
N VAL A 175 10.22 9.69 -7.78
CA VAL A 175 9.34 8.59 -8.22
C VAL A 175 8.20 8.40 -7.23
N GLY A 176 8.49 8.39 -5.92
CA GLY A 176 7.45 8.37 -4.88
C GLY A 176 6.49 9.55 -4.99
N ALA A 177 7.01 10.76 -5.24
CA ALA A 177 6.20 11.95 -5.47
C ALA A 177 5.32 11.83 -6.74
N LYS A 178 5.86 11.26 -7.82
CA LYS A 178 5.10 11.02 -9.06
C LYS A 178 3.96 10.03 -8.81
N ILE A 179 4.21 8.90 -8.14
CA ILE A 179 3.17 7.91 -7.81
C ILE A 179 2.05 8.57 -6.99
N SER A 180 2.42 9.31 -5.93
CA SER A 180 1.45 10.05 -5.11
C SER A 180 0.62 11.04 -5.92
N ASN A 181 1.24 11.76 -6.86
CA ASN A 181 0.54 12.69 -7.74
C ASN A 181 -0.46 11.96 -8.65
N ARG A 182 -0.05 10.86 -9.29
CA ARG A 182 -0.93 10.07 -10.17
C ARG A 182 -2.09 9.46 -9.40
N LEU A 183 -1.83 8.91 -8.21
CA LEU A 183 -2.87 8.39 -7.32
C LEU A 183 -3.92 9.44 -7.00
N LYS A 184 -3.50 10.64 -6.57
CA LYS A 184 -4.42 11.72 -6.21
C LYS A 184 -5.24 12.26 -7.39
N LYS A 185 -4.81 12.05 -8.64
CA LYS A 185 -5.63 12.37 -9.82
C LYS A 185 -6.82 11.41 -9.97
N GLN A 186 -6.67 10.15 -9.56
CA GLN A 186 -7.71 9.12 -9.68
C GLN A 186 -8.53 8.95 -8.40
N ASP A 187 -7.89 9.07 -7.23
CA ASP A 187 -8.49 9.02 -5.91
C ASP A 187 -8.05 10.27 -5.11
N LYS A 188 -8.89 11.31 -5.15
CA LYS A 188 -8.61 12.60 -4.50
C LYS A 188 -8.45 12.50 -2.98
N ASN A 189 -9.02 11.46 -2.38
CA ASN A 189 -8.97 11.24 -0.93
C ASN A 189 -7.90 10.21 -0.53
N ALA A 190 -7.09 9.74 -1.49
CA ALA A 190 -6.02 8.79 -1.24
C ALA A 190 -5.12 9.25 -0.10
N LEU A 191 -5.09 8.45 0.96
CA LEU A 191 -4.04 8.49 1.96
C LEU A 191 -2.88 7.62 1.48
N VAL A 192 -1.68 8.18 1.57
CA VAL A 192 -0.46 7.50 1.15
C VAL A 192 0.49 7.44 2.33
N PHE A 193 0.76 6.23 2.80
CA PHE A 193 1.76 5.94 3.81
C PHE A 193 3.14 5.87 3.16
N VAL A 194 4.10 6.58 3.75
CA VAL A 194 5.46 6.73 3.27
C VAL A 194 6.40 6.29 4.39
N ASP A 195 7.01 5.11 4.24
CA ASP A 195 8.05 4.66 5.16
C ASP A 195 9.38 5.30 4.77
N LEU A 196 9.81 6.28 5.55
CA LEU A 196 11.07 7.00 5.32
C LEU A 196 12.29 6.31 5.92
N LEU A 197 12.10 5.41 6.89
CA LEU A 197 13.18 4.90 7.74
C LEU A 197 13.58 3.47 7.39
N GLY A 198 12.69 2.72 6.72
CA GLY A 198 12.90 1.32 6.38
C GLY A 198 13.16 0.45 7.61
N HIS A 199 13.70 -0.75 7.37
CA HIS A 199 14.13 -1.65 8.44
C HIS A 199 15.39 -1.07 9.11
N SER A 200 15.20 -0.51 10.31
CA SER A 200 16.15 0.36 11.01
C SER A 200 17.51 -0.31 11.28
N LYS A 201 18.45 -0.20 10.34
CA LYS A 201 19.88 -0.43 10.54
C LYS A 201 20.66 0.76 9.98
N GLY A 202 20.72 1.83 10.79
CA GLY A 202 21.66 2.94 10.63
C GLY A 202 21.29 3.98 9.58
N SER A 203 20.52 5.01 9.97
CA SER A 203 20.51 6.29 9.25
C SER A 203 20.14 7.44 10.19
N THR A 204 20.90 8.52 10.05
CA THR A 204 20.80 9.80 10.77
C THR A 204 19.84 10.73 10.04
N TYR A 205 19.06 11.52 10.78
CA TYR A 205 18.11 12.49 10.22
C TYR A 205 18.39 13.88 10.75
N PHE A 206 18.35 14.87 9.87
CA PHE A 206 18.12 16.27 10.25
C PHE A 206 16.68 16.61 9.85
N PHE A 207 15.91 17.07 10.82
CA PHE A 207 14.60 17.68 10.61
C PHE A 207 14.74 19.18 10.90
N GLU A 208 14.03 20.02 10.13
CA GLU A 208 13.63 21.36 10.57
C GLU A 208 12.27 21.25 11.27
#